data_AF-T1IKA7-F1
#
_entry.id   AF-T1IKA7-F1
#
_cell.length_a   1.000
_cell.length_b   1.000
_cell.length_c   1.000
_cell.angle_alpha   90.00
_cell.angle_beta   90.00
_cell.angle_gamma   90.00
#
_symmetry.space_group_name_H-M   'P 1'
#
loop_
_entity.id
_entity.type
_entity.pdbx_description
1 polymer ?
#
loop_
_entity_poly.entity_id
_entity_poly.type
_entity_poly.pdbx_seq_one_letter_code
_entity_poly.pdbx_strand_id
1 'polypeptide(L)'
;MRFTLYKLGFSILSIFLFMMYIMTVHRNSFNAINTGKSNFEVKKQEPKNLNKRFIVDTPGCQIVHLEPFDPEVRKMYTYTENKECPEMNVFARANRTHLNIDMKLANEIHGNEVVCGYKRIWRDGNDTTDDSYGIADSLTNLTDSILAVEEFLSFECAINGEVFYQDFFPFIQVKPEVEKEHDLNFNYWMDETRETVVERLSVTFLGVDSISRLNMLRQMPKTFNYLRDVMDAIDLQGFTKVADNTFVNIVPMLSGLFLEECWNESLSGEPFDDLNLAWKDFAVKGYRTLFAEDFPEISIFNFLKAGFFHQPTDYYFRPFTLAVKDGINFTENCYNNRLEVNVVLKWLTDFLEQFR
;
A
#
# COMPACT_ATOMS: atom_id res chain seq x y z
N MET A 1 20.13 36.93 -10.61
CA MET A 1 20.94 36.33 -9.53
C MET A 1 20.43 36.63 -8.11
N ARG A 2 19.88 37.81 -7.79
CA ARG A 2 19.36 38.11 -6.43
C ARG A 2 18.01 37.45 -6.07
N PHE A 3 17.16 37.08 -7.03
CA PHE A 3 15.83 36.50 -6.77
C PHE A 3 15.83 35.02 -6.38
N THR A 4 16.83 34.25 -6.82
CA THR A 4 16.93 32.79 -6.59
C THR A 4 17.40 32.45 -5.17
N LEU A 5 18.22 33.31 -4.57
CA LEU A 5 18.71 33.18 -3.20
C LEU A 5 17.60 33.37 -2.14
N TYR A 6 16.60 34.20 -2.41
CA TYR A 6 15.48 34.42 -1.48
C TYR A 6 14.52 33.22 -1.44
N LYS A 7 14.24 32.56 -2.57
CA LYS A 7 13.42 31.34 -2.59
C LYS A 7 14.12 30.17 -1.88
N LEU A 8 15.43 30.00 -2.09
CA LEU A 8 16.20 28.97 -1.40
C LEU A 8 16.27 29.24 0.12
N GLY A 9 16.46 30.50 0.52
CA GLY A 9 16.44 30.90 1.92
C GLY A 9 15.08 30.68 2.60
N PHE A 10 13.97 30.92 1.90
CA PHE A 10 12.62 30.67 2.44
C PHE A 10 12.31 29.18 2.57
N SER A 11 12.72 28.35 1.61
CA SER A 11 12.58 26.89 1.68
C SER A 11 13.42 26.30 2.82
N ILE A 12 14.67 26.74 3.00
CA ILE A 12 15.53 26.28 4.10
C ILE A 12 14.96 26.71 5.45
N LEU A 13 14.46 27.95 5.57
CA LEU A 13 13.83 28.44 6.80
C LEU A 13 12.54 27.67 7.12
N SER A 14 11.75 27.33 6.10
CA SER A 14 10.51 26.55 6.27
C SER A 14 10.80 25.11 6.70
N ILE A 15 11.83 24.46 6.14
CA ILE A 15 12.29 23.12 6.56
C ILE A 15 12.82 23.17 7.99
N PHE A 16 13.59 24.21 8.33
CA PHE A 16 14.14 24.36 9.68
C PHE A 16 13.06 24.61 10.73
N LEU A 17 12.04 25.42 10.42
CA LEU A 17 10.88 25.64 11.28
C LEU A 17 10.03 24.38 11.44
N PHE A 18 9.88 23.58 10.37
CA PHE A 18 9.18 22.30 10.42
C PHE A 18 9.93 21.27 11.27
N MET A 19 11.25 21.16 11.11
CA MET A 19 12.12 20.34 11.97
C MET A 19 12.06 20.79 13.44
N MET A 20 12.09 22.09 13.71
CA MET A 20 11.94 22.62 15.07
C MET A 20 10.55 22.32 15.64
N TYR A 21 9.50 22.37 14.82
CA TYR A 21 8.14 22.00 15.24
C TYR A 21 8.07 20.51 15.60
N ILE A 22 8.60 19.63 14.75
CA ILE A 22 8.67 18.18 15.02
C ILE A 22 9.46 17.91 16.31
N MET A 23 10.65 18.50 16.47
CA MET A 23 11.46 18.34 17.69
C MET A 23 10.74 18.86 18.94
N THR A 24 9.96 19.94 18.81
CA THR A 24 9.17 20.50 19.92
C THR A 24 8.00 19.59 20.28
N VAL A 25 7.28 19.05 19.29
CA VAL A 25 6.20 18.08 19.47
C VAL A 25 6.75 16.79 20.07
N HIS A 26 7.91 16.31 19.61
CA HIS A 26 8.55 15.10 20.14
C HIS A 26 9.02 15.31 21.58
N ARG A 27 9.62 16.46 21.89
CA ARG A 27 10.04 16.83 23.25
C ARG A 27 8.84 17.01 24.19
N ASN A 28 7.74 17.59 23.72
CA ASN A 28 6.52 17.72 24.51
C ASN A 28 5.84 16.37 24.74
N SER A 29 5.88 15.46 23.75
CA SER A 29 5.39 14.09 23.88
C SER A 29 6.25 13.29 24.86
N PHE A 30 7.58 13.41 24.78
CA PHE A 30 8.51 12.76 25.70
C PHE A 30 8.41 13.31 27.14
N ASN A 31 8.18 14.63 27.29
CA ASN A 31 7.93 15.24 28.59
C ASN A 31 6.55 14.89 29.15
N ALA A 32 5.52 14.71 28.30
CA ALA A 32 4.22 14.20 28.73
C ALA A 32 4.29 12.74 29.23
N ILE A 33 5.14 11.92 28.60
CA ILE A 33 5.41 10.55 29.06
C ILE A 33 6.17 10.54 30.39
N ASN A 34 7.15 11.44 30.60
CA ASN A 34 7.95 11.49 31.83
C ASN A 34 7.29 12.21 33.01
N THR A 35 6.35 13.14 32.75
CA THR A 35 5.56 13.80 33.82
C THR A 35 4.26 13.07 34.12
N GLY A 36 3.86 12.11 33.28
CA GLY A 36 2.70 11.23 33.44
C GLY A 36 2.90 10.04 34.38
N LYS A 37 3.86 10.06 35.31
CA LYS A 37 3.81 9.19 36.51
C LYS A 37 2.73 9.69 37.46
N SER A 38 1.49 9.67 37.00
CA SER A 38 0.34 9.68 37.91
C SER A 38 0.29 8.28 38.54
N ASN A 39 0.32 8.24 39.88
CA ASN A 39 -0.07 7.05 40.62
C ASN A 39 -1.55 6.79 40.30
N PHE A 40 -1.81 6.04 39.23
CA PHE A 40 -3.13 5.50 38.94
C PHE A 40 -3.42 4.45 40.00
N GLU A 41 -3.93 4.88 41.16
CA GLU A 41 -4.66 3.98 42.03
C GLU A 41 -5.89 3.50 41.26
N VAL A 42 -5.79 2.30 40.71
CA VAL A 42 -6.92 1.57 40.15
C VAL A 42 -7.92 1.38 41.29
N LYS A 43 -8.93 2.25 41.35
CA LYS A 43 -10.09 2.02 42.21
C LYS A 43 -10.66 0.67 41.82
N LYS A 44 -10.63 -0.28 42.76
CA LYS A 44 -11.34 -1.55 42.69
C LYS A 44 -12.84 -1.26 42.49
N GLN A 45 -13.28 -1.18 41.25
CA GLN A 45 -14.67 -1.46 40.92
C GLN A 45 -14.76 -2.96 40.68
N GLU A 46 -15.49 -3.64 41.56
CA GLU A 46 -15.87 -5.03 41.34
C GLU A 46 -16.76 -5.09 40.08
N PRO A 47 -16.39 -5.92 39.08
CA PRO A 47 -17.17 -6.05 37.88
C PRO A 47 -18.44 -6.86 38.19
N LYS A 48 -19.59 -6.19 38.14
CA LYS A 48 -20.87 -6.88 37.98
C LYS A 48 -20.96 -7.34 36.52
N ASN A 49 -21.08 -8.65 36.35
CA ASN A 49 -21.07 -9.46 35.13
C ASN A 49 -19.68 -9.94 34.70
N LEU A 50 -19.52 -11.27 34.65
CA LEU A 50 -18.31 -11.98 34.19
C LEU A 50 -18.00 -11.62 32.73
N ASN A 51 -17.19 -10.58 32.52
CA ASN A 51 -16.34 -10.45 31.33
C ASN A 51 -14.88 -10.51 31.83
N LYS A 52 -14.08 -11.40 31.25
CA LYS A 52 -12.69 -11.66 31.68
C LYS A 52 -11.91 -10.34 31.74
N ARG A 53 -11.27 -10.05 32.88
CA ARG A 53 -10.42 -8.85 33.09
C ARG A 53 -9.29 -8.72 32.06
N PHE A 54 -8.85 -9.86 31.51
CA PHE A 54 -7.74 -9.95 30.58
C PHE A 54 -8.13 -10.79 29.35
N ILE A 55 -7.69 -10.39 28.16
CA ILE A 55 -7.76 -11.20 26.92
C ILE A 55 -6.62 -12.22 26.84
N VAL A 56 -5.49 -11.91 27.45
CA VAL A 56 -4.38 -12.84 27.67
C VAL A 56 -4.07 -12.80 29.15
N ASP A 57 -4.16 -13.94 29.83
CA ASP A 57 -3.87 -14.07 31.26
C ASP A 57 -2.90 -15.24 31.46
N THR A 58 -1.61 -14.94 31.37
CA THR A 58 -0.52 -15.90 31.61
C THR A 58 0.42 -15.34 32.67
N PRO A 59 1.22 -16.18 33.36
CA PRO A 59 2.18 -15.70 34.35
C PRO A 59 3.22 -14.70 33.81
N GLY A 60 3.55 -14.76 32.51
CA GLY A 60 4.54 -13.89 31.87
C GLY A 60 3.95 -12.71 31.09
N CYS A 61 2.65 -12.73 30.78
CA CYS A 61 2.00 -11.70 30.00
C CYS A 61 0.51 -11.59 30.37
N GLN A 62 0.09 -10.38 30.71
CA GLN A 62 -1.31 -10.03 30.96
C GLN A 62 -1.72 -8.88 30.05
N ILE A 63 -2.69 -9.12 29.16
CA ILE A 63 -3.24 -8.09 28.28
C ILE A 63 -4.69 -7.83 28.71
N VAL A 64 -4.98 -6.58 29.08
CA VAL A 64 -6.28 -6.18 29.62
C VAL A 64 -7.36 -6.27 28.53
N HIS A 65 -8.55 -6.74 28.91
CA HIS A 65 -9.72 -6.65 28.04
C HIS A 65 -10.28 -5.23 28.08
N LEU A 66 -10.22 -4.53 26.95
CA LEU A 66 -10.73 -3.17 26.79
C LEU A 66 -12.02 -3.20 25.98
N GLU A 67 -13.07 -2.58 26.50
CA GLU A 67 -14.36 -2.45 25.82
C GLU A 67 -14.22 -1.45 24.64
N PRO A 68 -14.48 -1.87 23.39
CA PRO A 68 -14.25 -1.01 22.22
C PRO A 68 -15.04 0.31 22.25
N PHE A 69 -16.20 0.32 22.93
CA PHE A 69 -17.11 1.45 22.99
C PHE A 69 -17.29 1.98 24.42
N ASP A 70 -16.23 1.91 25.24
CA ASP A 70 -16.22 2.53 26.57
C ASP A 70 -16.68 4.02 26.50
N PRO A 71 -17.48 4.51 27.47
CA PRO A 71 -17.96 5.90 27.48
C PRO A 71 -16.87 6.96 27.34
N GLU A 72 -15.66 6.74 27.86
CA GLU A 72 -14.56 7.70 27.71
C GLU A 72 -13.99 7.70 26.29
N VAL A 73 -13.94 6.54 25.63
CA VAL A 73 -13.51 6.42 24.22
C VAL A 73 -14.56 7.03 23.28
N ARG A 74 -15.86 6.82 23.56
CA ARG A 74 -16.95 7.38 22.76
C ARG A 74 -16.90 8.90 22.65
N LYS A 75 -16.39 9.60 23.67
CA LYS A 75 -16.24 11.06 23.65
C LYS A 75 -15.14 11.55 22.72
N MET A 76 -14.14 10.72 22.45
CA MET A 76 -13.01 11.02 21.56
C MET A 76 -13.23 10.53 20.13
N TYR A 77 -14.32 9.79 19.92
CA TYR A 77 -14.63 9.13 18.67
C TYR A 77 -15.58 9.99 17.83
N THR A 78 -15.21 10.21 16.56
CA THR A 78 -16.07 10.82 15.55
C THR A 78 -16.32 9.80 14.46
N TYR A 79 -17.58 9.58 14.12
CA TYR A 79 -17.96 8.81 12.94
C TYR A 79 -17.70 9.68 11.70
N THR A 80 -16.89 9.17 10.78
CA THR A 80 -16.70 9.75 9.46
C THR A 80 -17.51 8.96 8.45
N GLU A 81 -18.19 9.67 7.55
CA GLU A 81 -18.87 9.05 6.41
C GLU A 81 -17.86 8.37 5.48
N ASN A 82 -18.37 7.47 4.64
CA ASN A 82 -17.54 6.82 3.63
C ASN A 82 -16.98 7.89 2.70
N LYS A 83 -15.69 7.75 2.38
CA LYS A 83 -15.04 8.64 1.43
C LYS A 83 -15.55 8.40 0.02
N GLU A 84 -15.93 9.47 -0.66
CA GLU A 84 -16.30 9.46 -2.07
C GLU A 84 -15.30 10.30 -2.86
N CYS A 85 -14.94 9.84 -4.06
CA CYS A 85 -14.08 10.61 -4.95
C CYS A 85 -14.90 11.59 -5.80
N PRO A 86 -14.29 12.66 -6.32
CA PRO A 86 -14.99 13.64 -7.14
C PRO A 86 -15.70 13.01 -8.33
N GLU A 87 -16.94 13.45 -8.59
CA GLU A 87 -17.62 13.12 -9.84
C GLU A 87 -16.95 13.85 -11.01
N MET A 88 -16.67 13.11 -12.09
CA MET A 88 -16.09 13.65 -13.31
C MET A 88 -16.46 12.80 -14.52
N ASN A 89 -16.30 13.38 -15.72
CA ASN A 89 -16.48 12.65 -16.96
C ASN A 89 -15.34 11.63 -17.14
N VAL A 90 -15.72 10.36 -17.30
CA VAL A 90 -14.78 9.24 -17.48
C VAL A 90 -14.77 8.85 -18.94
N PHE A 91 -13.65 9.11 -19.62
CA PHE A 91 -13.50 8.83 -21.05
C PHE A 91 -12.88 7.46 -21.35
N ALA A 92 -12.34 6.78 -20.34
CA ALA A 92 -11.82 5.43 -20.50
C ALA A 92 -12.16 4.52 -19.31
N ARG A 93 -12.41 3.25 -19.58
CA ARG A 93 -12.69 2.21 -18.59
C ARG A 93 -11.91 0.94 -18.93
N ALA A 94 -11.24 0.40 -17.93
CA ALA A 94 -10.59 -0.89 -18.04
C ALA A 94 -11.46 -2.01 -17.44
N ASN A 95 -11.51 -3.13 -18.14
CA ASN A 95 -11.82 -4.43 -17.52
C ASN A 95 -10.50 -5.19 -17.29
N ARG A 96 -10.55 -6.50 -16.97
CA ARG A 96 -9.34 -7.29 -16.69
C ARG A 96 -8.32 -7.34 -17.83
N THR A 97 -8.77 -7.25 -19.07
CA THR A 97 -7.92 -7.49 -20.26
C THR A 97 -7.94 -6.35 -21.25
N HIS A 98 -8.98 -5.51 -21.25
CA HIS A 98 -9.16 -4.47 -22.25
C HIS A 98 -9.30 -3.09 -21.61
N LEU A 99 -8.68 -2.11 -22.27
CA LEU A 99 -8.96 -0.68 -22.09
C LEU A 99 -9.96 -0.26 -23.16
N ASN A 100 -11.07 0.35 -22.75
CA ASN A 100 -12.14 0.81 -23.63
C ASN A 100 -12.29 2.32 -23.49
N ILE A 101 -12.48 3.02 -24.60
CA ILE A 101 -12.71 4.45 -24.65
C ILE A 101 -14.16 4.76 -25.00
N ASP A 102 -14.69 5.82 -24.38
CA ASP A 102 -15.94 6.45 -24.79
C ASP A 102 -15.68 7.67 -25.68
N MET A 103 -15.29 7.41 -26.95
CA MET A 103 -14.98 8.47 -27.91
C MET A 103 -16.22 9.30 -28.23
N LYS A 104 -17.41 8.70 -28.09
CA LYS A 104 -18.68 9.39 -28.27
C LYS A 104 -18.84 10.47 -27.21
N LEU A 105 -18.68 10.14 -25.93
CA LEU A 105 -18.71 11.12 -24.85
C LEU A 105 -17.63 12.20 -25.01
N ALA A 106 -16.41 11.80 -25.40
CA ALA A 106 -15.32 12.74 -25.64
C ALA A 106 -15.68 13.76 -26.72
N ASN A 107 -16.20 13.30 -27.86
CA ASN A 107 -16.62 14.17 -28.96
C ASN A 107 -17.87 15.00 -28.63
N GLU A 108 -18.80 14.49 -27.82
CA GLU A 108 -19.99 15.22 -27.39
C GLU A 108 -19.65 16.44 -26.51
N ILE A 109 -18.64 16.31 -25.63
CA ILE A 109 -18.23 17.37 -24.70
C ILE A 109 -17.26 18.35 -25.36
N HIS A 110 -16.31 17.83 -26.16
CA HIS A 110 -15.15 18.59 -26.62
C HIS A 110 -15.07 18.78 -28.15
N GLY A 111 -16.00 18.19 -28.91
CA GLY A 111 -16.01 18.24 -30.38
C GLY A 111 -15.12 17.18 -31.04
N ASN A 112 -15.09 17.16 -32.37
CA ASN A 112 -14.46 16.08 -33.15
C ASN A 112 -12.92 16.21 -33.29
N GLU A 113 -12.29 17.20 -32.65
CA GLU A 113 -10.83 17.40 -32.68
C GLU A 113 -10.11 16.61 -31.57
N VAL A 114 -10.85 15.83 -30.78
CA VAL A 114 -10.28 15.04 -29.69
C VAL A 114 -9.45 13.88 -30.23
N VAL A 115 -8.21 13.80 -29.75
CA VAL A 115 -7.33 12.65 -29.94
C VAL A 115 -7.09 12.02 -28.58
N CYS A 116 -7.46 10.75 -28.45
CA CYS A 116 -7.19 9.95 -27.27
C CYS A 116 -6.22 8.81 -27.60
N GLY A 117 -5.47 8.37 -26.60
CA GLY A 117 -4.52 7.29 -26.76
C GLY A 117 -3.91 6.86 -25.44
N TYR A 118 -2.96 5.92 -25.53
CA TYR A 118 -2.28 5.40 -24.36
C TYR A 118 -0.76 5.35 -24.56
N LYS A 119 -0.06 5.31 -23.43
CA LYS A 119 1.38 5.09 -23.31
C LYS A 119 1.61 3.97 -22.31
N ARG A 120 2.58 3.11 -22.59
CA ARG A 120 3.00 2.08 -21.62
C ARG A 120 3.86 2.70 -20.53
N ILE A 121 3.78 2.13 -19.33
CA ILE A 121 4.61 2.45 -18.17
C ILE A 121 5.36 1.17 -17.77
N TRP A 122 6.63 1.31 -17.40
CA TRP A 122 7.47 0.20 -16.93
C TRP A 122 8.36 0.65 -15.76
N ARG A 123 8.91 -0.31 -15.01
CA ARG A 123 9.94 -0.02 -14.00
C ARG A 123 11.22 0.43 -14.68
N ASP A 124 11.79 1.56 -14.29
CA ASP A 124 13.14 1.93 -14.72
C ASP A 124 14.16 1.07 -13.96
N GLY A 125 15.12 0.49 -14.68
CA GLY A 125 16.14 -0.41 -14.13
C GLY A 125 17.52 0.23 -14.01
N ASN A 126 17.65 1.52 -14.32
CA ASN A 126 18.94 2.22 -14.38
C ASN A 126 19.29 2.99 -13.11
N ASP A 127 18.36 3.10 -12.16
CA ASP A 127 18.53 3.86 -10.92
C ASP A 127 19.00 2.95 -9.79
N THR A 128 19.73 3.51 -8.82
CA THR A 128 20.15 2.82 -7.59
C THR A 128 18.98 2.65 -6.61
N THR A 129 17.85 3.29 -6.89
CA THR A 129 16.60 3.25 -6.11
C THR A 129 15.42 2.84 -7.01
N ASP A 130 14.26 2.54 -6.44
CA ASP A 130 13.02 2.34 -7.18
C ASP A 130 12.05 3.52 -7.12
N ASP A 131 12.58 4.73 -7.06
CA ASP A 131 11.82 5.98 -7.09
C ASP A 131 11.58 6.52 -8.52
N SER A 132 11.89 5.72 -9.54
CA SER A 132 11.73 6.06 -10.96
C SER A 132 10.89 5.04 -11.73
N TYR A 133 10.30 5.51 -12.82
CA TYR A 133 9.55 4.71 -13.78
C TYR A 133 9.82 5.25 -15.19
N GLY A 134 9.72 4.36 -16.18
CA GLY A 134 9.71 4.72 -17.58
C GLY A 134 8.28 4.90 -18.10
N ILE A 135 8.08 5.87 -18.97
CA ILE A 135 6.84 6.08 -19.72
C ILE A 135 7.17 6.32 -21.19
N ALA A 136 6.35 5.81 -22.10
CA ALA A 136 6.61 5.97 -23.53
C ALA A 136 6.41 7.43 -23.96
N ASP A 137 7.35 7.97 -24.75
CA ASP A 137 7.26 9.34 -25.25
C ASP A 137 6.07 9.53 -26.22
N SER A 138 5.82 8.53 -27.05
CA SER A 138 4.82 8.60 -28.13
C SER A 138 3.47 8.05 -27.68
N LEU A 139 2.41 8.81 -27.94
CA LEU A 139 1.03 8.40 -27.73
C LEU A 139 0.60 7.40 -28.82
N THR A 140 0.07 6.25 -28.40
CA THR A 140 -0.58 5.30 -29.33
C THR A 140 -2.07 5.63 -29.40
N ASN A 141 -2.54 6.09 -30.55
CA ASN A 141 -3.94 6.48 -30.74
C ASN A 141 -4.89 5.31 -30.49
N LEU A 142 -5.99 5.60 -29.80
CA LEU A 142 -7.03 4.63 -29.48
C LEU A 142 -8.39 5.24 -29.76
N THR A 143 -9.22 4.54 -30.54
CA THR A 143 -10.53 5.02 -30.99
C THR A 143 -11.70 4.21 -30.47
N ASP A 144 -11.45 3.02 -29.94
CA ASP A 144 -12.47 2.12 -29.38
C ASP A 144 -11.90 1.33 -28.20
N SER A 145 -11.32 0.15 -28.45
CA SER A 145 -10.75 -0.71 -27.41
C SER A 145 -9.43 -1.34 -27.83
N ILE A 146 -8.60 -1.67 -26.84
CA ILE A 146 -7.38 -2.48 -27.02
C ILE A 146 -7.35 -3.62 -26.01
N LEU A 147 -6.72 -4.73 -26.41
CA LEU A 147 -6.19 -5.71 -25.48
C LEU A 147 -4.94 -5.11 -24.83
N ALA A 148 -4.95 -5.01 -23.50
CA ALA A 148 -3.77 -4.60 -22.74
C ALA A 148 -2.74 -5.72 -22.78
N VAL A 149 -1.56 -5.44 -23.36
CA VAL A 149 -0.39 -6.34 -23.39
C VAL A 149 0.74 -5.86 -22.48
N GLU A 150 0.55 -4.70 -21.85
CA GLU A 150 1.47 -4.08 -20.90
C GLU A 150 0.82 -4.10 -19.51
N GLU A 151 1.62 -4.14 -18.45
CA GLU A 151 1.11 -4.15 -17.08
C GLU A 151 0.49 -2.81 -16.69
N PHE A 152 1.05 -1.70 -17.14
CA PHE A 152 0.62 -0.37 -16.73
C PHE A 152 0.47 0.55 -17.94
N LEU A 153 -0.68 1.21 -18.05
CA LEU A 153 -0.99 2.16 -19.11
C LEU A 153 -1.32 3.55 -18.53
N SER A 154 -0.69 4.59 -19.06
CA SER A 154 -1.20 5.97 -19.00
C SER A 154 -2.15 6.16 -20.17
N PHE A 155 -3.31 6.75 -19.92
CA PHE A 155 -4.31 7.08 -20.92
C PHE A 155 -4.51 8.59 -20.93
N GLU A 156 -4.51 9.20 -22.12
CA GLU A 156 -4.59 10.65 -22.27
C GLU A 156 -5.55 11.00 -23.42
N CYS A 157 -6.34 12.07 -23.23
CA CYS A 157 -7.07 12.73 -24.30
C CYS A 157 -6.65 14.20 -24.40
N ALA A 158 -6.47 14.66 -25.64
CA ALA A 158 -5.99 16.00 -25.95
C ALA A 158 -6.79 16.65 -27.08
N ILE A 159 -6.84 17.98 -27.07
CA ILE A 159 -7.37 18.83 -28.15
C ILE A 159 -6.25 19.75 -28.58
N ASN A 160 -5.92 19.76 -29.88
CA ASN A 160 -4.84 20.60 -30.42
C ASN A 160 -3.49 20.45 -29.68
N GLY A 161 -3.24 19.26 -29.11
CA GLY A 161 -2.03 18.93 -28.34
C GLY A 161 -2.10 19.26 -26.83
N GLU A 162 -3.17 19.91 -26.36
CA GLU A 162 -3.38 20.20 -24.94
C GLU A 162 -4.16 19.06 -24.28
N VAL A 163 -3.53 18.39 -23.30
CA VAL A 163 -4.14 17.28 -22.54
C VAL A 163 -5.19 17.84 -21.59
N PHE A 164 -6.43 17.38 -21.73
CA PHE A 164 -7.54 17.77 -20.85
C PHE A 164 -8.01 16.63 -19.94
N TYR A 165 -7.63 15.39 -20.23
CA TYR A 165 -7.94 14.22 -19.43
C TYR A 165 -6.74 13.27 -19.40
N GLN A 166 -6.40 12.80 -18.21
CA GLN A 166 -5.39 11.78 -17.99
C GLN A 166 -5.88 10.78 -16.94
N ASP A 167 -5.63 9.50 -17.18
CA ASP A 167 -5.98 8.43 -16.25
C ASP A 167 -5.01 7.26 -16.38
N PHE A 168 -5.01 6.36 -15.41
CA PHE A 168 -4.04 5.27 -15.33
C PHE A 168 -4.73 3.94 -15.06
N PHE A 169 -4.28 2.90 -15.76
CA PHE A 169 -4.89 1.58 -15.71
C PHE A 169 -3.83 0.48 -15.50
N PRO A 170 -3.89 -0.24 -14.37
CA PRO A 170 -3.06 -1.40 -14.15
C PRO A 170 -3.77 -2.67 -14.63
N PHE A 171 -2.99 -3.58 -15.19
CA PHE A 171 -3.38 -4.88 -15.70
C PHE A 171 -2.41 -5.93 -15.14
N ILE A 172 -2.86 -7.18 -15.11
CA ILE A 172 -2.01 -8.33 -14.80
C ILE A 172 -1.69 -9.03 -16.11
N GLN A 173 -0.40 -9.08 -16.45
CA GLN A 173 0.08 -9.73 -17.67
C GLN A 173 0.81 -11.02 -17.30
N VAL A 174 0.47 -12.12 -17.96
CA VAL A 174 1.26 -13.36 -17.83
C VAL A 174 2.63 -13.13 -18.45
N LYS A 175 3.69 -13.31 -17.67
CA LYS A 175 5.08 -13.11 -18.09
C LYS A 175 5.68 -14.47 -18.45
N PRO A 176 5.88 -14.81 -19.75
CA PRO A 176 6.25 -16.18 -20.14
C PRO A 176 7.55 -16.69 -19.50
N GLU A 177 8.54 -15.82 -19.32
CA GLU A 177 9.80 -16.20 -18.68
C GLU A 177 9.64 -16.48 -17.18
N VAL A 178 8.80 -15.69 -16.48
CA VAL A 178 8.43 -15.92 -15.08
C VAL A 178 7.71 -17.25 -14.97
N GLU A 179 6.67 -17.50 -15.77
CA GLU A 179 5.93 -18.76 -15.71
C GLU A 179 6.83 -19.98 -15.94
N LYS A 180 7.74 -19.89 -16.93
CA LYS A 180 8.70 -20.96 -17.21
C LYS A 180 9.65 -21.22 -16.03
N GLU A 181 10.19 -20.18 -15.42
CA GLU A 181 11.07 -20.30 -14.25
C GLU A 181 10.32 -20.88 -13.05
N HIS A 182 9.16 -20.31 -12.75
CA HIS A 182 8.35 -20.70 -11.59
C HIS A 182 7.80 -22.12 -11.72
N ASP A 183 7.42 -22.56 -12.93
CA ASP A 183 6.99 -23.95 -13.15
C ASP A 183 8.15 -24.94 -12.91
N LEU A 184 9.38 -24.59 -13.29
CA LEU A 184 10.56 -25.43 -13.01
C LEU A 184 10.84 -25.48 -11.51
N ASN A 185 10.84 -24.33 -10.83
CA ASN A 185 11.06 -24.22 -9.39
C ASN A 185 10.00 -24.99 -8.60
N PHE A 186 8.73 -24.85 -9.00
CA PHE A 186 7.62 -25.54 -8.37
C PHE A 186 7.73 -27.05 -8.54
N ASN A 187 8.03 -27.54 -9.75
CA ASN A 187 8.21 -28.98 -10.00
C ASN A 187 9.37 -29.57 -9.18
N TYR A 188 10.50 -28.86 -9.10
CA TYR A 188 11.63 -29.28 -8.27
C TYR A 188 11.23 -29.36 -6.78
N TRP A 189 10.60 -28.30 -6.26
CA TRP A 189 10.16 -28.26 -4.87
C TRP A 189 9.09 -29.32 -4.56
N MET A 190 8.15 -29.55 -5.48
CA MET A 190 7.13 -30.61 -5.41
C MET A 190 7.76 -31.99 -5.26
N ASP A 191 8.80 -32.27 -6.05
CA ASP A 191 9.49 -33.56 -6.02
C ASP A 191 10.30 -33.73 -4.74
N GLU A 192 11.03 -32.69 -4.31
CA GLU A 192 11.82 -32.70 -3.07
C GLU A 192 10.94 -32.90 -1.83
N THR A 193 9.76 -32.28 -1.81
CA THR A 193 8.87 -32.26 -0.65
C THR A 193 7.64 -33.16 -0.78
N ARG A 194 7.68 -34.11 -1.73
CA ARG A 194 6.55 -35.00 -2.05
C ARG A 194 6.03 -35.78 -0.84
N GLU A 195 6.93 -36.18 0.06
CA GLU A 195 6.60 -37.01 1.22
C GLU A 195 6.26 -36.19 2.48
N THR A 196 6.65 -34.91 2.53
CA THR A 196 6.55 -34.07 3.74
C THR A 196 5.49 -32.97 3.65
N VAL A 197 5.20 -32.47 2.44
CA VAL A 197 4.25 -31.37 2.21
C VAL A 197 2.98 -31.92 1.57
N VAL A 198 1.94 -32.01 2.39
CA VAL A 198 0.61 -32.54 2.00
C VAL A 198 -0.19 -31.52 1.20
N GLU A 199 -0.09 -30.24 1.57
CA GLU A 199 -0.89 -29.16 0.99
C GLU A 199 -0.02 -27.94 0.68
N ARG A 200 -0.36 -27.25 -0.41
CA ARG A 200 0.36 -26.07 -0.91
C ARG A 200 -0.66 -24.98 -1.15
N LEU A 201 -0.58 -23.92 -0.35
CA LEU A 201 -1.57 -22.85 -0.31
C LEU A 201 -0.96 -21.56 -0.82
N SER A 202 -1.72 -20.82 -1.62
CA SER A 202 -1.44 -19.41 -1.87
C SER A 202 -1.68 -18.61 -0.59
N VAL A 203 -0.78 -17.67 -0.30
CA VAL A 203 -0.86 -16.80 0.88
C VAL A 203 -1.02 -15.36 0.42
N THR A 204 -2.00 -14.65 0.99
CA THR A 204 -2.22 -13.22 0.73
C THR A 204 -2.11 -12.44 2.03
N PHE A 205 -1.23 -11.45 2.05
CA PHE A 205 -1.11 -10.49 3.13
C PHE A 205 -1.87 -9.21 2.74
N LEU A 206 -2.91 -8.89 3.50
CA LEU A 206 -3.63 -7.61 3.36
C LEU A 206 -3.35 -6.74 4.59
N GLY A 207 -2.52 -5.72 4.40
CA GLY A 207 -2.23 -4.72 5.42
C GLY A 207 -3.19 -3.54 5.34
N VAL A 208 -3.54 -2.97 6.50
CA VAL A 208 -4.20 -1.67 6.61
C VAL A 208 -3.37 -0.84 7.56
N ASP A 209 -2.87 0.30 7.08
CA ASP A 209 -2.00 1.12 7.90
C ASP A 209 -2.76 1.78 9.06
N SER A 210 -2.06 1.96 10.18
CA SER A 210 -2.49 2.74 11.34
C SER A 210 -3.81 2.29 12.00
N ILE A 211 -4.13 0.99 11.97
CA ILE A 211 -5.31 0.42 12.65
C ILE A 211 -4.95 -0.47 13.84
N SER A 212 -5.65 -0.27 14.97
CA SER A 212 -5.65 -1.22 16.08
C SER A 212 -6.88 -2.13 16.00
N ARG A 213 -6.82 -3.32 16.62
CA ARG A 213 -7.99 -4.22 16.73
C ARG A 213 -9.22 -3.51 17.29
N LEU A 214 -9.05 -2.69 18.33
CA LEU A 214 -10.16 -1.91 18.90
C LEU A 214 -10.71 -0.88 17.91
N ASN A 215 -9.86 -0.27 17.09
CA ASN A 215 -10.31 0.68 16.08
C ASN A 215 -11.04 -0.03 14.92
N MET A 216 -10.61 -1.22 14.53
CA MET A 216 -11.30 -2.06 13.54
C MET A 216 -12.71 -2.44 14.00
N LEU A 217 -12.88 -2.81 15.28
CA LEU A 217 -14.19 -3.10 15.87
C LEU A 217 -15.14 -1.90 15.85
N ARG A 218 -14.60 -0.68 15.89
CA ARG A 218 -15.38 0.57 15.84
C ARG A 218 -15.67 1.04 14.42
N GLN A 219 -14.64 1.15 13.58
CA GLN A 219 -14.70 1.82 12.28
C GLN A 219 -14.92 0.87 11.10
N MET A 220 -14.63 -0.42 11.27
CA MET A 220 -14.79 -1.43 10.22
C MET A 220 -15.66 -2.61 10.67
N PRO A 221 -16.82 -2.38 11.33
CA PRO A 221 -17.62 -3.46 11.90
C PRO A 221 -18.15 -4.43 10.82
N LYS A 222 -18.43 -3.94 9.61
CA LYS A 222 -18.84 -4.78 8.47
C LYS A 222 -17.72 -5.74 8.09
N THR A 223 -16.49 -5.24 7.93
CA THR A 223 -15.31 -6.05 7.60
C THR A 223 -15.01 -7.05 8.72
N PHE A 224 -15.00 -6.61 9.97
CA PHE A 224 -14.74 -7.50 11.11
C PHE A 224 -15.76 -8.63 11.21
N ASN A 225 -17.06 -8.31 11.11
CA ASN A 225 -18.11 -9.33 11.16
C ASN A 225 -18.03 -10.29 9.96
N TYR A 226 -17.69 -9.80 8.75
CA TYR A 226 -17.48 -10.68 7.60
C TYR A 226 -16.33 -11.67 7.83
N LEU A 227 -15.19 -11.19 8.32
CA LEU A 227 -14.04 -12.03 8.64
C LEU A 227 -14.40 -13.09 9.70
N ARG A 228 -15.06 -12.68 10.77
CA ARG A 228 -15.44 -13.58 11.87
C ARG A 228 -16.54 -14.57 11.47
N ASP A 229 -17.64 -14.09 10.92
CA ASP A 229 -18.87 -14.86 10.78
C ASP A 229 -18.98 -15.59 9.43
N VAL A 230 -18.31 -15.08 8.39
CA VAL A 230 -18.38 -15.64 7.03
C VAL A 230 -17.11 -16.39 6.66
N MET A 231 -15.94 -15.81 6.92
CA MET A 231 -14.66 -16.46 6.62
C MET A 231 -14.17 -17.39 7.73
N ASP A 232 -14.82 -17.40 8.90
CA ASP A 232 -14.38 -18.12 10.10
C ASP A 232 -12.90 -17.82 10.45
N ALA A 233 -12.51 -16.55 10.29
CA ALA A 233 -11.14 -16.12 10.49
C ALA A 233 -10.75 -16.17 11.97
N ILE A 234 -9.51 -16.59 12.24
CA ILE A 234 -8.96 -16.64 13.60
C ILE A 234 -8.55 -15.23 14.04
N ASP A 235 -9.23 -14.68 15.05
CA ASP A 235 -8.88 -13.41 15.68
C ASP A 235 -7.76 -13.60 16.72
N LEU A 236 -6.54 -13.17 16.36
CA LEU A 236 -5.36 -13.22 17.22
C LEU A 236 -5.36 -12.09 18.26
N GLN A 237 -6.22 -12.21 19.28
CA GLN A 237 -6.44 -11.16 20.29
C GLN A 237 -5.18 -10.73 21.08
N GLY A 238 -4.18 -11.61 21.19
CA GLY A 238 -2.91 -11.32 21.86
C GLY A 238 -1.81 -10.79 20.94
N PHE A 239 -2.06 -10.69 19.63
CA PHE A 239 -1.08 -10.20 18.67
C PHE A 239 -0.82 -8.70 18.88
N THR A 240 0.45 -8.33 19.00
CA THR A 240 0.90 -6.96 19.28
C THR A 240 2.02 -6.57 18.33
N LYS A 241 2.06 -5.30 17.96
CA LYS A 241 3.14 -4.71 17.16
C LYS A 241 4.48 -4.74 17.93
N VAL A 242 5.59 -4.91 17.22
CA VAL A 242 6.95 -4.88 17.76
C VAL A 242 7.32 -3.49 18.25
N ALA A 243 7.03 -2.46 17.46
CA ALA A 243 7.42 -1.08 17.73
C ALA A 243 6.43 -0.08 17.11
N ASP A 244 6.76 1.21 17.09
CA ASP A 244 5.74 2.23 16.83
C ASP A 244 5.30 2.36 15.36
N ASN A 245 6.26 2.45 14.44
CA ASN A 245 6.04 2.77 13.03
C ASN A 245 5.86 1.53 12.15
N THR A 246 5.39 1.71 10.91
CA THR A 246 5.07 0.59 10.00
C THR A 246 6.29 -0.26 9.66
N PHE A 247 7.40 0.37 9.23
CA PHE A 247 8.62 -0.34 8.81
C PHE A 247 9.20 -1.29 9.87
N VAL A 248 9.32 -0.83 11.12
CA VAL A 248 9.86 -1.61 12.26
C VAL A 248 8.95 -2.78 12.67
N ASN A 249 7.71 -2.84 12.18
CA ASN A 249 6.78 -3.95 12.40
C ASN A 249 6.75 -4.92 11.21
N ILE A 250 6.81 -4.39 10.00
CA ILE A 250 6.69 -5.18 8.77
C ILE A 250 7.98 -5.94 8.47
N VAL A 251 9.15 -5.34 8.71
CA VAL A 251 10.43 -6.04 8.50
C VAL A 251 10.50 -7.31 9.36
N PRO A 252 10.31 -7.28 10.69
CA PRO A 252 10.32 -8.50 11.49
C PRO A 252 9.24 -9.51 11.11
N MET A 253 8.06 -9.04 10.71
CA MET A 253 6.98 -9.92 10.24
C MET A 253 7.38 -10.70 8.98
N LEU A 254 8.12 -10.06 8.06
CA LEU A 254 8.48 -10.65 6.77
C LEU A 254 9.85 -11.35 6.76
N SER A 255 10.79 -10.95 7.61
CA SER A 255 12.14 -11.55 7.66
C SER A 255 12.34 -12.50 8.83
N GLY A 256 11.53 -12.39 9.88
CA GLY A 256 11.75 -13.08 11.15
C GLY A 256 12.90 -12.52 11.98
N LEU A 257 13.50 -11.39 11.58
CA LEU A 257 14.62 -10.73 12.26
C LEU A 257 14.16 -9.47 13.00
N PHE A 258 14.77 -9.15 14.13
CA PHE A 258 14.65 -7.81 14.69
C PHE A 258 15.30 -6.80 13.73
N LEU A 259 14.77 -5.58 13.71
CA LEU A 259 15.24 -4.59 12.74
C LEU A 259 16.73 -4.31 12.90
N GLU A 260 17.21 -4.24 14.15
CA GLU A 260 18.59 -3.96 14.51
C GLU A 260 19.58 -5.03 14.03
N GLU A 261 19.10 -6.25 13.70
CA GLU A 261 19.92 -7.34 13.17
C GLU A 261 20.19 -7.19 11.67
N CYS A 262 19.32 -6.48 10.94
CA CYS A 262 19.38 -6.40 9.48
C CYS A 262 19.42 -4.99 8.91
N TRP A 263 19.07 -3.95 9.69
CA TRP A 263 19.02 -2.57 9.20
C TRP A 263 19.25 -1.54 10.32
N ASN A 264 19.87 -0.41 9.97
CA ASN A 264 19.90 0.81 10.78
C ASN A 264 19.99 2.04 9.88
N GLU A 265 19.89 3.25 10.44
CA GLU A 265 19.81 4.50 9.68
C GLU A 265 21.06 4.76 8.80
N SER A 266 22.22 4.18 9.13
CA SER A 266 23.42 4.31 8.30
C SER A 266 23.31 3.54 6.97
N LEU A 267 22.38 2.58 6.89
CA LEU A 267 22.03 1.80 5.69
C LEU A 267 20.82 2.39 4.95
N SER A 268 20.39 3.62 5.26
CA SER A 268 19.24 4.25 4.59
C SER A 268 19.42 4.43 3.09
N GLY A 269 20.67 4.59 2.63
CA GLY A 269 21.02 4.66 1.20
C GLY A 269 21.22 3.30 0.53
N GLU A 270 21.17 2.19 1.27
CA GLU A 270 21.36 0.85 0.74
C GLU A 270 20.00 0.21 0.41
N PRO A 271 19.90 -0.50 -0.72
CA PRO A 271 18.65 -1.13 -1.12
C PRO A 271 18.39 -2.42 -0.31
N PHE A 272 17.12 -2.82 -0.20
CA PHE A 272 16.68 -3.99 0.58
C PHE A 272 16.83 -5.34 -0.15
N ASP A 273 17.58 -5.36 -1.25
CA ASP A 273 17.78 -6.52 -2.13
C ASP A 273 18.42 -7.72 -1.43
N ASP A 274 19.25 -7.50 -0.41
CA ASP A 274 19.90 -8.58 0.34
C ASP A 274 19.07 -9.09 1.53
N LEU A 275 18.01 -8.37 1.91
CA LEU A 275 17.15 -8.78 3.02
C LEU A 275 16.27 -9.96 2.59
N ASN A 276 16.39 -11.11 3.26
CA ASN A 276 15.54 -12.27 2.94
C ASN A 276 14.12 -12.07 3.46
N LEU A 277 13.31 -11.36 2.69
CA LEU A 277 11.87 -11.16 2.94
C LEU A 277 11.10 -12.39 2.46
N ALA A 278 10.04 -12.76 3.19
CA ALA A 278 9.31 -14.02 3.01
C ALA A 278 8.94 -14.32 1.55
N TRP A 279 8.58 -13.32 0.75
CA TRP A 279 8.24 -13.52 -0.66
C TRP A 279 9.38 -14.11 -1.50
N LYS A 280 10.66 -13.90 -1.14
CA LYS A 280 11.80 -14.53 -1.83
C LYS A 280 11.79 -16.04 -1.65
N ASP A 281 11.45 -16.51 -0.45
CA ASP A 281 11.30 -17.95 -0.17
C ASP A 281 10.11 -18.57 -0.93
N PHE A 282 9.08 -17.78 -1.22
CA PHE A 282 7.94 -18.20 -2.06
C PHE A 282 8.34 -18.24 -3.55
N ALA A 283 9.04 -17.22 -4.04
CA ALA A 283 9.51 -17.15 -5.43
C ALA A 283 10.42 -18.33 -5.80
N VAL A 284 11.36 -18.69 -4.93
CA VAL A 284 12.25 -19.86 -5.13
C VAL A 284 11.48 -21.19 -5.16
N LYS A 285 10.27 -21.25 -4.59
CA LYS A 285 9.37 -22.42 -4.65
C LYS A 285 8.37 -22.36 -5.82
N GLY A 286 8.50 -21.38 -6.72
CA GLY A 286 7.66 -21.25 -7.91
C GLY A 286 6.29 -20.59 -7.68
N TYR A 287 6.11 -19.90 -6.55
CA TYR A 287 4.91 -19.09 -6.32
C TYR A 287 5.05 -17.75 -7.03
N ARG A 288 4.00 -17.35 -7.77
CA ARG A 288 3.91 -16.00 -8.33
C ARG A 288 3.76 -15.02 -7.17
N THR A 289 4.62 -14.01 -7.14
CA THR A 289 4.71 -13.02 -6.05
C THR A 289 4.20 -11.66 -6.49
N LEU A 290 3.45 -10.99 -5.61
CA LEU A 290 2.92 -9.64 -5.85
C LEU A 290 3.21 -8.78 -4.62
N PHE A 291 3.69 -7.56 -4.85
CA PHE A 291 3.81 -6.52 -3.84
C PHE A 291 3.22 -5.21 -4.33
N ALA A 292 2.22 -4.73 -3.59
CA ALA A 292 1.49 -3.51 -3.90
C ALA A 292 1.25 -2.71 -2.62
N GLU A 293 1.56 -1.42 -2.70
CA GLU A 293 1.24 -0.43 -1.69
C GLU A 293 0.51 0.73 -2.36
N ASP A 294 -0.33 1.42 -1.61
CA ASP A 294 -0.80 2.75 -1.96
C ASP A 294 0.24 3.82 -1.58
N PHE A 295 -0.05 5.06 -1.95
CA PHE A 295 0.63 6.28 -1.52
C PHE A 295 2.18 6.20 -1.53
N PRO A 296 2.81 6.37 -2.72
CA PRO A 296 4.21 5.99 -2.96
C PRO A 296 5.26 6.78 -2.17
N GLU A 297 4.88 7.95 -1.62
CA GLU A 297 5.78 8.85 -0.89
C GLU A 297 6.13 8.32 0.51
N ILE A 298 5.24 7.52 1.11
CA ILE A 298 5.44 6.96 2.46
C ILE A 298 5.42 5.43 2.49
N SER A 299 5.59 4.78 1.33
CA SER A 299 5.67 3.32 1.22
C SER A 299 6.71 2.74 2.18
N ILE A 300 6.45 1.54 2.68
CA ILE A 300 7.17 0.91 3.80
C ILE A 300 8.69 0.93 3.58
N PHE A 301 9.14 0.57 2.38
CA PHE A 301 10.55 0.42 2.04
C PHE A 301 11.19 1.68 1.43
N ASN A 302 10.41 2.72 1.14
CA ASN A 302 10.88 3.92 0.43
C ASN A 302 10.92 5.18 1.31
N PHE A 303 10.08 5.27 2.34
CA PHE A 303 10.06 6.47 3.19
C PHE A 303 11.43 6.67 3.88
N LEU A 304 12.18 7.69 3.41
CA LEU A 304 13.54 8.02 3.85
C LEU A 304 14.56 6.88 3.63
N LYS A 305 14.35 6.03 2.61
CA LYS A 305 15.16 4.83 2.32
C LYS A 305 15.30 4.64 0.81
N ALA A 306 16.30 3.88 0.39
CA ALA A 306 16.56 3.62 -1.04
C ALA A 306 15.55 2.68 -1.73
N GLY A 307 14.72 1.95 -0.97
CA GLY A 307 13.80 0.97 -1.53
C GLY A 307 14.52 -0.25 -2.07
N PHE A 308 14.22 -0.64 -3.30
CA PHE A 308 14.80 -1.83 -3.94
C PHE A 308 15.50 -1.47 -5.23
N PHE A 309 16.69 -2.04 -5.46
CA PHE A 309 17.41 -1.91 -6.74
C PHE A 309 16.82 -2.86 -7.79
N HIS A 310 16.68 -4.14 -7.48
CA HIS A 310 15.95 -5.11 -8.29
C HIS A 310 14.47 -5.14 -7.90
N GLN A 311 13.62 -5.51 -8.85
CA GLN A 311 12.19 -5.64 -8.57
C GLN A 311 11.96 -6.71 -7.48
N PRO A 312 11.27 -6.39 -6.36
CA PRO A 312 11.23 -7.28 -5.19
C PRO A 312 10.31 -8.51 -5.37
N THR A 313 9.35 -8.45 -6.30
CA THR A 313 8.37 -9.49 -6.59
C THR A 313 8.08 -9.54 -8.09
N ASP A 314 7.44 -10.60 -8.59
CA ASP A 314 7.11 -10.75 -10.01
C ASP A 314 6.19 -9.63 -10.50
N TYR A 315 5.25 -9.19 -9.65
CA TYR A 315 4.31 -8.10 -9.91
C TYR A 315 4.49 -6.99 -8.88
N TYR A 316 5.15 -5.90 -9.28
CA TYR A 316 5.45 -4.78 -8.40
C TYR A 316 4.71 -3.51 -8.78
N PHE A 317 3.89 -2.98 -7.87
CA PHE A 317 2.94 -1.89 -8.17
C PHE A 317 3.57 -0.49 -8.20
N ARG A 318 4.75 -0.31 -7.59
CA ARG A 318 5.33 1.01 -7.38
C ARG A 318 5.45 1.88 -8.65
N PRO A 319 5.92 1.37 -9.82
CA PRO A 319 6.01 2.18 -11.03
C PRO A 319 4.66 2.80 -11.44
N PHE A 320 3.57 2.06 -11.24
CA PHE A 320 2.23 2.56 -11.49
C PHE A 320 1.88 3.71 -10.55
N THR A 321 2.06 3.52 -9.24
CA THR A 321 1.74 4.56 -8.24
C THR A 321 2.57 5.84 -8.42
N LEU A 322 3.84 5.73 -8.82
CA LEU A 322 4.69 6.88 -9.12
C LEU A 322 4.18 7.64 -10.36
N ALA A 323 3.83 6.92 -11.43
CA ALA A 323 3.26 7.53 -12.64
C ALA A 323 1.93 8.24 -12.35
N VAL A 324 1.08 7.64 -11.52
CA VAL A 324 -0.18 8.26 -11.09
C VAL A 324 0.08 9.55 -10.31
N LYS A 325 0.98 9.51 -9.33
CA LYS A 325 1.35 10.69 -8.52
C LYS A 325 1.81 11.86 -9.39
N ASP A 326 2.59 11.58 -10.43
CA ASP A 326 3.17 12.61 -11.29
C ASP A 326 2.19 13.11 -12.35
N GLY A 327 1.26 12.27 -12.80
CA GLY A 327 0.36 12.59 -13.91
C GLY A 327 -1.01 13.15 -13.51
N ILE A 328 -1.53 12.81 -12.32
CA ILE A 328 -2.82 13.36 -11.85
C ILE A 328 -2.67 14.07 -10.51
N ASN A 329 -3.53 15.07 -10.30
CA ASN A 329 -3.57 15.77 -9.02
C ASN A 329 -4.16 14.85 -7.95
N PHE A 330 -3.28 14.21 -7.19
CA PHE A 330 -3.64 13.35 -6.08
C PHE A 330 -4.27 14.21 -4.97
N THR A 331 -5.59 14.28 -4.99
CA THR A 331 -6.38 14.96 -3.97
C THR A 331 -7.14 13.90 -3.20
N GLU A 332 -6.99 13.91 -1.88
CA GLU A 332 -7.79 13.09 -0.98
C GLU A 332 -7.80 11.59 -1.34
N ASN A 333 -6.67 10.94 -1.60
CA ASN A 333 -6.58 9.48 -1.82
C ASN A 333 -7.48 8.97 -2.97
N CYS A 334 -7.69 9.80 -3.99
CA CYS A 334 -8.46 9.49 -5.17
C CYS A 334 -7.57 9.51 -6.41
N TYR A 335 -7.67 8.45 -7.20
CA TYR A 335 -7.20 8.41 -8.58
C TYR A 335 -8.38 8.78 -9.47
N ASN A 336 -8.48 10.07 -9.80
CA ASN A 336 -9.64 10.63 -10.48
C ASN A 336 -10.93 10.33 -9.69
N ASN A 337 -11.87 9.60 -10.27
CA ASN A 337 -13.13 9.22 -9.65
C ASN A 337 -13.07 7.87 -8.89
N ARG A 338 -11.89 7.30 -8.69
CA ARG A 338 -11.69 5.99 -8.03
C ARG A 338 -10.89 6.18 -6.75
N LEU A 339 -11.32 5.53 -5.66
CA LEU A 339 -10.50 5.46 -4.45
C LEU A 339 -9.21 4.71 -4.77
N GLU A 340 -8.08 5.25 -4.34
CA GLU A 340 -6.76 4.62 -4.50
C GLU A 340 -6.74 3.18 -3.99
N VAL A 341 -7.29 2.94 -2.79
CA VAL A 341 -7.40 1.61 -2.20
C VAL A 341 -8.19 0.63 -3.08
N ASN A 342 -9.20 1.11 -3.80
CA ASN A 342 -9.96 0.25 -4.72
C ASN A 342 -9.14 -0.15 -5.93
N VAL A 343 -8.21 0.71 -6.38
CA VAL A 343 -7.31 0.40 -7.50
C VAL A 343 -6.28 -0.66 -7.08
N VAL A 344 -5.68 -0.51 -5.90
CA VAL A 344 -4.75 -1.51 -5.33
C VAL A 344 -5.45 -2.86 -5.12
N LEU A 345 -6.60 -2.86 -4.44
CA LEU A 345 -7.37 -4.08 -4.18
C LEU A 345 -7.85 -4.73 -5.48
N LYS A 346 -8.26 -3.94 -6.48
CA LYS A 346 -8.65 -4.46 -7.78
C LYS A 346 -7.48 -5.19 -8.45
N TRP A 347 -6.28 -4.61 -8.43
CA TRP A 347 -5.10 -5.22 -9.02
C TRP A 347 -4.74 -6.55 -8.34
N LEU A 348 -4.84 -6.61 -7.00
CA LEU A 348 -4.72 -7.85 -6.24
C LEU A 348 -5.78 -8.88 -6.66
N THR A 349 -7.06 -8.49 -6.78
CA THR A 349 -8.10 -9.44 -7.18
C THR A 349 -7.91 -9.94 -8.61
N ASP A 350 -7.50 -9.08 -9.53
CA ASP A 350 -7.22 -9.45 -10.92
C ASP A 350 -6.03 -10.43 -10.98
N PHE A 351 -5.03 -10.27 -10.11
CA PHE A 351 -3.90 -11.18 -9.96
C PHE A 351 -4.34 -12.56 -9.47
N LEU A 352 -5.12 -12.59 -8.38
CA LEU A 352 -5.66 -13.83 -7.83
C LEU A 352 -6.57 -14.57 -8.83
N GLU A 353 -7.32 -13.85 -9.67
CA GLU A 353 -8.13 -14.46 -10.72
C GLU A 353 -7.33 -14.92 -11.94
N GLN A 354 -6.13 -14.37 -12.17
CA GLN A 354 -5.26 -14.76 -13.28
C GLN A 354 -4.51 -16.06 -13.00
N PHE A 355 -4.06 -16.26 -11.76
CA PHE A 355 -3.19 -17.39 -11.35
C PHE A 355 -3.91 -18.37 -10.42
N ARG A 356 -5.22 -18.52 -10.60
CA ARG A 356 -6.10 -19.28 -9.72
C ARG A 356 -6.01 -20.78 -9.90
#